data_AF-A0A9E3XS13-F1
#
_entry.id   AF-A0A9E3XS13-F1
#
_cell.length_a   1.000
_cell.length_b   1.000
_cell.length_c   1.000
_cell.angle_alpha   90.00
_cell.angle_beta   90.00
_cell.angle_gamma   90.00
#
_symmetry.space_group_name_H-M   'P 1'
#
loop_
_entity.id
_entity.type
_entity.pdbx_description
1 polymer ?
#
loop_
_entity_poly.entity_id
_entity_poly.type
_entity_poly.pdbx_seq_one_letter_code
_entity_poly.pdbx_strand_id
1 'polypeptide(L)'
;MSTSSVEQSSEQDRAASEQDASRPLEDGGRMRAAIIVNPYSSGMTSRREREIVKTLRETMDVEVRRTERGGHAPQLAREMIESGRVDVMIACGGDGTANEVLNGMSLGDNTADERPMFAIIPAGGTNVLARSLGFPNHPIRATSTLAKAIVERRTLRINLATVDERVFMFAAGVGVDAEVVKRIEQRRSGRRPSDFAHLATAVGIYATSRWSLGDSMTVKVDGSDEELRSALVLVGNTTPMTYMGKIPIHFMPKCRLEGGIDFIAPHRASAWFAIRNAAQAIGLGRANARLVSDEKVQRYHDVRGLSVTCDEPQPVQVDGEFIGDRTHIRFGLLEAPVDLVVP
;
A
#
# COMPACT_ATOMS: atom_id res chain seq x y z
N MET A 1 -25.95 25.50 29.09
CA MET A 1 -24.72 26.30 28.86
C MET A 1 -23.52 25.38 28.94
N SER A 2 -23.28 24.52 27.94
CA SER A 2 -22.08 23.64 27.92
C SER A 2 -21.69 23.15 26.52
N THR A 3 -22.29 23.68 25.45
CA THR A 3 -21.99 23.26 24.07
C THR A 3 -20.93 24.13 23.37
N SER A 4 -20.67 25.36 23.84
CA SER A 4 -19.72 26.25 23.15
C SER A 4 -18.25 25.97 23.47
N SER A 5 -17.94 25.23 24.54
CA SER A 5 -16.55 24.97 24.96
C SER A 5 -15.88 23.82 24.21
N VAL A 6 -16.68 22.89 23.65
CA VAL A 6 -16.16 21.74 22.88
C VAL A 6 -15.90 22.11 21.42
N GLU A 7 -16.76 22.93 20.81
CA GLU A 7 -16.54 23.44 19.45
C GLU A 7 -15.32 24.35 19.38
N GLN A 8 -15.10 25.21 20.38
CA GLN A 8 -13.94 26.11 20.44
C GLN A 8 -12.60 25.37 20.58
N SER A 9 -12.57 24.25 21.30
CA SER A 9 -11.38 23.38 21.41
C SER A 9 -11.06 22.71 20.07
N SER A 10 -12.08 22.26 19.33
CA SER A 10 -11.89 21.59 18.04
C SER A 10 -11.46 22.53 16.90
N GLU A 11 -11.86 23.81 16.95
CA GLU A 11 -11.43 24.84 16.00
C GLU A 11 -10.01 25.35 16.32
N GLN A 12 -9.62 25.42 17.60
CA GLN A 12 -8.25 25.76 17.99
C GLN A 12 -7.25 24.66 17.64
N ASP A 13 -7.61 23.39 17.78
CA ASP A 13 -6.74 22.26 17.38
C ASP A 13 -6.60 22.16 15.85
N ARG A 14 -7.67 22.50 15.09
CA ARG A 14 -7.59 22.62 13.62
C ARG A 14 -6.74 23.81 13.18
N ALA A 15 -6.88 24.96 13.82
CA ALA A 15 -6.07 26.14 13.53
C ALA A 15 -4.58 25.93 13.90
N ALA A 16 -4.29 25.17 14.97
CA ALA A 16 -2.93 24.78 15.34
C ALA A 16 -2.33 23.76 14.35
N SER A 17 -3.13 22.81 13.85
CA SER A 17 -2.73 21.86 12.80
C SER A 17 -2.51 22.52 11.44
N GLU A 18 -3.26 23.57 11.09
CA GLU A 18 -3.06 24.34 9.85
C GLU A 18 -1.87 25.31 9.94
N GLN A 19 -1.51 25.77 11.15
CA GLN A 19 -0.35 26.65 11.35
C GLN A 19 0.99 25.89 11.27
N ASP A 20 1.05 24.62 11.68
CA ASP A 20 2.30 23.83 11.63
C ASP A 20 2.65 23.32 10.21
N ALA A 21 1.64 23.14 9.36
CA ALA A 21 1.82 22.77 7.94
C ALA A 21 2.51 23.87 7.09
N SER A 22 2.68 25.07 7.65
CA SER A 22 3.16 26.26 6.95
C SER A 22 4.53 26.75 7.39
N ARG A 23 5.28 25.96 8.19
CA ARG A 23 6.61 26.40 8.65
C ARG A 23 7.53 26.62 7.44
N PRO A 24 7.92 27.86 7.13
CA PRO A 24 8.87 28.14 6.06
C PRO A 24 10.17 27.42 6.37
N LEU A 25 10.92 27.02 5.34
CA LEU A 25 12.30 26.56 5.52
C LEU A 25 13.05 27.68 6.26
N GLU A 26 13.27 27.49 7.56
CA GLU A 26 14.18 28.31 8.34
C GLU A 26 15.55 28.10 7.68
N ASP A 27 16.12 29.19 7.15
CA ASP A 27 17.06 29.28 6.03
C ASP A 27 16.47 29.02 4.64
N GLY A 28 16.69 29.95 3.72
CA GLY A 28 16.38 29.85 2.28
C GLY A 28 17.15 28.76 1.52
N GLY A 29 17.44 27.63 2.17
CA GLY A 29 18.03 26.42 1.61
C GLY A 29 16.99 25.60 0.86
N ARG A 30 17.46 24.89 -0.18
CA ARG A 30 16.64 23.93 -0.93
C ARG A 30 16.30 22.73 -0.05
N MET A 31 15.11 22.14 -0.24
CA MET A 31 14.75 20.87 0.41
C MET A 31 15.77 19.78 0.13
N ARG A 32 16.02 18.92 1.12
CA ARG A 32 16.91 17.75 1.03
C ARG A 32 16.11 16.51 0.67
N ALA A 33 16.38 15.96 -0.50
CA ALA A 33 15.78 14.75 -1.00
C ALA A 33 16.78 13.58 -0.96
N ALA A 34 16.37 12.49 -0.32
CA ALA A 34 17.05 11.21 -0.39
C ALA A 34 16.32 10.33 -1.40
N ILE A 35 16.99 9.87 -2.45
CA ILE A 35 16.40 8.96 -3.44
C ILE A 35 17.05 7.59 -3.39
N ILE A 36 16.23 6.54 -3.21
CA ILE A 36 16.63 5.14 -3.31
C ILE A 36 16.20 4.61 -4.66
N VAL A 37 17.19 4.33 -5.51
CA VAL A 37 16.97 3.80 -6.86
C VAL A 37 17.15 2.28 -6.85
N ASN A 38 16.15 1.57 -7.36
CA ASN A 38 16.33 0.17 -7.75
C ASN A 38 16.69 0.08 -9.24
N PRO A 39 17.98 -0.10 -9.60
CA PRO A 39 18.43 -0.13 -10.99
C PRO A 39 17.90 -1.35 -11.77
N TYR A 40 17.42 -2.38 -11.08
CA TYR A 40 16.88 -3.60 -11.68
C TYR A 40 15.37 -3.52 -11.99
N SER A 41 14.73 -2.40 -11.67
CA SER A 41 13.30 -2.18 -11.99
C SER A 41 13.08 -2.14 -13.50
N SER A 42 11.99 -2.74 -13.99
CA SER A 42 11.75 -2.92 -15.44
C SER A 42 11.65 -1.63 -16.26
N GLY A 43 11.25 -0.52 -15.62
CA GLY A 43 11.19 0.81 -16.20
C GLY A 43 12.49 1.61 -16.07
N MET A 44 13.52 1.07 -15.41
CA MET A 44 14.76 1.79 -15.13
C MET A 44 15.84 1.52 -16.18
N THR A 45 16.60 2.56 -16.51
CA THR A 45 17.85 2.48 -17.28
C THR A 45 18.81 3.54 -16.74
N SER A 46 20.13 3.37 -16.95
CA SER A 46 21.10 4.39 -16.50
C SER A 46 20.84 5.78 -17.11
N ARG A 47 20.27 5.83 -18.32
CA ARG A 47 19.85 7.11 -18.95
C ARG A 47 18.69 7.74 -18.19
N ARG A 48 17.64 6.95 -17.92
CA ARG A 48 16.46 7.44 -17.18
C ARG A 48 16.84 7.88 -15.77
N GLU A 49 17.68 7.12 -15.09
CA GLU A 49 18.17 7.49 -13.76
C GLU A 49 18.87 8.85 -13.76
N ARG A 50 19.80 9.09 -14.69
CA ARG A 50 20.47 10.39 -14.81
C ARG A 50 19.48 11.53 -15.07
N GLU A 51 18.48 11.29 -15.91
CA GLU A 51 17.45 12.27 -16.24
C GLU A 51 16.57 12.58 -15.02
N ILE A 52 16.15 11.56 -14.26
CA ILE A 52 15.39 11.69 -13.01
C ILE A 52 16.18 12.53 -12.00
N VAL A 53 17.43 12.15 -11.73
CA VAL A 53 18.29 12.84 -10.76
C VAL A 53 18.56 14.28 -11.21
N LYS A 54 18.76 14.52 -12.51
CA LYS A 54 18.93 15.87 -13.06
C LYS A 54 17.69 16.72 -12.78
N THR A 55 16.49 16.23 -13.11
CA THR A 55 15.23 16.96 -12.90
C THR A 55 14.98 17.28 -11.43
N LEU A 56 15.24 16.33 -10.52
CA LEU A 56 15.10 16.61 -9.08
C LEU A 56 16.08 17.70 -8.61
N ARG A 57 17.35 17.63 -9.01
CA ARG A 57 18.39 18.61 -8.64
C ARG A 57 18.14 20.05 -9.10
N GLU A 58 17.20 20.26 -10.03
CA GLU A 58 16.77 21.61 -10.42
C GLU A 58 16.07 22.36 -9.26
N THR A 59 15.44 21.64 -8.32
CA THR A 59 14.59 22.23 -7.26
C THR A 59 15.00 21.86 -5.83
N MET A 60 15.76 20.77 -5.64
CA MET A 60 16.13 20.21 -4.34
C MET A 60 17.60 19.81 -4.31
N ASP A 61 18.17 19.68 -3.11
CA ASP A 61 19.45 19.00 -2.90
C ASP A 61 19.21 17.48 -2.86
N VAL A 62 19.95 16.69 -3.63
CA VAL A 62 19.61 15.28 -3.89
C VAL A 62 20.77 14.34 -3.61
N GLU A 63 20.63 13.54 -2.55
CA GLU A 63 21.44 12.36 -2.29
C GLU A 63 20.83 11.13 -2.98
N VAL A 64 21.66 10.36 -3.70
CA VAL A 64 21.23 9.17 -4.44
C VAL A 64 21.91 7.93 -3.89
N ARG A 65 21.13 6.94 -3.46
CA ARG A 65 21.58 5.58 -3.12
C ARG A 65 20.95 4.56 -4.06
N ARG A 66 21.66 3.47 -4.33
CA ARG A 66 21.19 2.40 -5.22
C ARG A 66 21.09 1.09 -4.47
N THR A 67 20.00 0.36 -4.66
CA THR A 67 19.88 -1.00 -4.13
C THR A 67 20.76 -1.96 -4.92
N GLU A 68 21.26 -3.00 -4.26
CA GLU A 68 22.13 -4.02 -4.87
C GLU A 68 21.44 -5.37 -4.97
N ARG A 69 20.44 -5.59 -4.11
CA ARG A 69 19.65 -6.82 -3.99
C ARG A 69 18.29 -6.48 -3.38
N GLY A 70 17.36 -7.43 -3.46
CA GLY A 70 16.09 -7.34 -2.72
C GLY A 70 16.35 -7.24 -1.21
N GLY A 71 15.53 -6.45 -0.52
CA GLY A 71 15.68 -6.16 0.90
C GLY A 71 16.80 -5.19 1.26
N HIS A 72 17.47 -4.54 0.28
CA HIS A 72 18.50 -3.53 0.57
C HIS A 72 17.90 -2.15 0.86
N ALA A 73 16.76 -1.79 0.26
CA ALA A 73 16.19 -0.46 0.40
C ALA A 73 15.80 -0.07 1.84
N PRO A 74 15.32 -0.96 2.74
CA PRO A 74 14.99 -0.57 4.11
C PRO A 74 16.23 -0.12 4.88
N GLN A 75 17.38 -0.79 4.67
CA GLN A 75 18.66 -0.42 5.29
C GLN A 75 19.11 0.96 4.79
N LEU A 76 19.09 1.20 3.48
CA LEU A 76 19.47 2.49 2.90
C LEU A 76 18.57 3.64 3.39
N ALA A 77 17.27 3.38 3.56
CA ALA A 77 16.34 4.39 4.06
C ALA A 77 16.68 4.80 5.49
N ARG A 78 16.96 3.83 6.36
CA ARG A 78 17.38 4.10 7.75
C ARG A 78 18.70 4.86 7.79
N GLU A 79 19.72 4.37 7.09
CA GLU A 79 21.04 5.01 7.06
C GLU A 79 20.97 6.47 6.61
N MET A 80 20.18 6.77 5.57
CA MET A 80 20.03 8.15 5.09
C MET A 80 19.31 9.04 6.10
N ILE A 81 18.25 8.55 6.75
CA ILE A 81 17.53 9.29 7.79
C ILE A 81 18.41 9.52 9.03
N GLU A 82 19.21 8.53 9.44
CA GLU A 82 20.11 8.62 10.59
C GLU A 82 21.31 9.53 10.33
N SER A 83 21.78 9.61 9.07
CA SER A 83 22.93 10.44 8.68
C SER A 83 22.67 11.94 8.71
N GLY A 84 21.41 12.37 8.76
CA GLY A 84 21.05 13.78 8.89
C GLY A 84 19.64 14.09 8.43
N ARG A 85 19.31 15.38 8.41
CA ARG A 85 17.99 15.85 8.00
C ARG A 85 17.68 15.49 6.55
N VAL A 86 16.59 14.77 6.36
CA VAL A 86 15.95 14.47 5.07
C VAL A 86 14.55 15.10 5.12
N ASP A 87 14.19 15.92 4.13
CA ASP A 87 12.84 16.49 4.03
C ASP A 87 11.90 15.57 3.21
N VAL A 88 12.46 14.85 2.22
CA VAL A 88 11.70 13.89 1.39
C VAL A 88 12.51 12.64 1.08
N MET A 89 11.91 11.48 1.31
CA MET A 89 12.42 10.16 0.92
C MET A 89 11.69 9.67 -0.33
N ILE A 90 12.44 9.46 -1.41
CA ILE A 90 11.92 9.10 -2.73
C ILE A 90 12.28 7.65 -3.05
N ALA A 91 11.28 6.78 -3.14
CA ALA A 91 11.44 5.44 -3.69
C ALA A 91 11.35 5.47 -5.21
N CYS A 92 12.42 5.07 -5.91
CA CYS A 92 12.48 5.03 -7.37
C CYS A 92 12.63 3.59 -7.86
N GLY A 93 11.48 2.96 -8.15
CA GLY A 93 11.42 1.53 -8.44
C GLY A 93 9.99 1.04 -8.66
N GLY A 94 9.77 -0.27 -8.49
CA GLY A 94 8.42 -0.85 -8.47
C GLY A 94 7.77 -0.83 -7.09
N ASP A 95 6.60 -1.45 -6.99
CA ASP A 95 5.83 -1.56 -5.74
C ASP A 95 6.65 -2.13 -4.58
N GLY A 96 7.44 -3.19 -4.82
CA GLY A 96 8.32 -3.76 -3.79
C GLY A 96 9.39 -2.79 -3.29
N THR A 97 9.97 -1.96 -4.17
CA THR A 97 10.94 -0.93 -3.75
C THR A 97 10.26 0.15 -2.91
N ALA A 98 9.06 0.59 -3.30
CA ALA A 98 8.29 1.54 -2.50
C ALA A 98 7.91 0.96 -1.12
N ASN A 99 7.46 -0.30 -1.07
CA ASN A 99 7.16 -1.01 0.19
C ASN A 99 8.41 -1.13 1.09
N GLU A 100 9.55 -1.53 0.53
CA GLU A 100 10.80 -1.65 1.27
C GLU A 100 11.28 -0.32 1.86
N VAL A 101 11.26 0.76 1.06
CA VAL A 101 11.62 2.10 1.54
C VAL A 101 10.68 2.55 2.66
N LEU A 102 9.37 2.37 2.48
CA LEU A 102 8.38 2.76 3.47
C LEU A 102 8.54 1.98 4.79
N ASN A 103 8.84 0.67 4.72
CA ASN A 103 9.17 -0.12 5.90
C ASN A 103 10.46 0.38 6.58
N GLY A 104 11.50 0.75 5.81
CA GLY A 104 12.72 1.35 6.34
C GLY A 104 12.47 2.67 7.08
N MET A 105 11.60 3.52 6.52
CA MET A 105 11.15 4.76 7.16
C MET A 105 10.32 4.52 8.43
N SER A 106 9.63 3.38 8.51
CA SER A 106 8.67 3.09 9.59
C SER A 106 9.28 2.44 10.82
N LEU A 107 10.49 1.89 10.69
CA LEU A 107 11.14 1.06 11.70
C LEU A 107 12.24 1.83 12.46
N GLY A 108 11.93 3.00 13.00
CA GLY A 108 12.86 3.81 13.82
C GLY A 108 12.13 4.67 14.86
N ASP A 109 12.89 5.24 15.79
CA ASP A 109 12.39 5.98 16.96
C ASP A 109 11.92 7.42 16.64
N ASN A 110 12.02 7.85 15.38
CA ASN A 110 11.61 9.18 14.98
C ASN A 110 10.11 9.38 15.20
N THR A 111 9.76 10.51 15.78
CA THR A 111 8.35 10.89 15.94
C THR A 111 7.68 11.05 14.57
N ALA A 112 6.35 10.94 14.51
CA ALA A 112 5.61 11.08 13.25
C ALA A 112 5.80 12.45 12.59
N ASP A 113 6.27 13.46 13.33
CA ASP A 113 6.50 14.83 12.87
C ASP A 113 7.95 15.07 12.42
N GLU A 114 8.89 14.19 12.78
CA GLU A 114 10.29 14.23 12.33
C GLU A 114 10.54 13.37 11.08
N ARG A 115 9.52 12.64 10.63
CA ARG A 115 9.64 11.71 9.51
C ARG A 115 9.62 12.47 8.17
N PRO A 116 10.53 12.15 7.23
CA PRO A 116 10.49 12.76 5.91
C PRO A 116 9.19 12.42 5.18
N MET A 117 8.76 13.33 4.30
CA MET A 117 7.69 13.02 3.34
C MET A 117 8.09 11.81 2.51
N PHE A 118 7.14 10.94 2.20
CA PHE A 118 7.35 9.78 1.33
C PHE A 118 6.89 10.09 -0.10
N ALA A 119 7.70 9.72 -1.08
CA ALA A 119 7.42 9.95 -2.48
C ALA A 119 7.79 8.74 -3.34
N ILE A 120 7.08 8.56 -4.46
CA ILE A 120 7.26 7.40 -5.34
C ILE A 120 7.50 7.87 -6.78
N ILE A 121 8.60 7.41 -7.37
CA ILE A 121 8.83 7.48 -8.82
C ILE A 121 8.57 6.08 -9.40
N PRO A 122 7.46 5.88 -10.13
CA PRO A 122 7.08 4.59 -10.68
C PRO A 122 8.04 4.16 -11.78
N ALA A 123 8.84 3.13 -11.50
CA ALA A 123 9.77 2.50 -12.43
C ALA A 123 9.64 0.96 -12.47
N GLY A 124 8.61 0.39 -11.84
CA GLY A 124 8.25 -1.02 -11.96
C GLY A 124 7.29 -1.31 -13.10
N GLY A 125 6.80 -2.57 -13.15
CA GLY A 125 5.84 -3.02 -14.16
C GLY A 125 4.39 -2.64 -13.86
N THR A 126 4.01 -2.66 -12.58
CA THR A 126 2.61 -2.46 -12.14
C THR A 126 2.40 -1.06 -11.57
N ASN A 127 3.19 -0.69 -10.54
CA ASN A 127 3.16 0.61 -9.87
C ASN A 127 1.76 0.94 -9.34
N VAL A 128 1.17 0.00 -8.59
CA VAL A 128 -0.21 0.06 -8.10
C VAL A 128 -0.46 1.38 -7.37
N LEU A 129 0.27 1.64 -6.29
CA LEU A 129 0.02 2.82 -5.45
C LEU A 129 0.22 4.12 -6.24
N ALA A 130 1.33 4.27 -6.96
CA ALA A 130 1.59 5.48 -7.76
C ALA A 130 0.48 5.76 -8.78
N ARG A 131 -0.08 4.71 -9.41
CA ARG A 131 -1.18 4.85 -10.38
C ARG A 131 -2.51 5.14 -9.71
N SER A 132 -2.78 4.53 -8.55
CA SER A 132 -3.95 4.85 -7.72
C SER A 132 -3.96 6.31 -7.27
N LEU A 133 -2.79 6.89 -7.01
CA LEU A 133 -2.63 8.33 -6.70
C LEU A 133 -2.77 9.24 -7.94
N GLY A 134 -2.76 8.68 -9.15
CA GLY A 134 -2.88 9.44 -10.40
C GLY A 134 -1.55 9.86 -11.04
N PHE A 135 -0.39 9.38 -10.55
CA PHE A 135 0.88 9.68 -11.20
C PHE A 135 0.98 9.04 -12.60
N PRO A 136 1.66 9.71 -13.55
CA PRO A 136 2.03 9.09 -14.82
C PRO A 136 2.85 7.81 -14.61
N ASN A 137 2.56 6.73 -15.35
CA ASN A 137 3.33 5.48 -15.24
C ASN A 137 4.74 5.55 -15.89
N HIS A 138 5.07 6.65 -16.59
CA HIS A 138 6.38 6.84 -17.20
C HIS A 138 7.32 7.56 -16.22
N PRO A 139 8.47 6.97 -15.82
CA PRO A 139 9.31 7.49 -14.73
C PRO A 139 9.67 8.97 -14.86
N ILE A 140 10.05 9.41 -16.06
CA ILE A 140 10.43 10.81 -16.30
C ILE A 140 9.26 11.77 -16.12
N ARG A 141 8.07 11.43 -16.64
CA ARG A 141 6.88 12.28 -16.53
C ARG A 141 6.39 12.34 -15.09
N ALA A 142 6.46 11.20 -14.39
CA ALA A 142 6.17 11.12 -12.98
C ALA A 142 7.13 12.01 -12.17
N THR A 143 8.43 12.00 -12.49
CA THR A 143 9.44 12.81 -11.81
C THR A 143 9.15 14.31 -11.94
N SER A 144 8.80 14.80 -13.13
CA SER A 144 8.43 16.22 -13.30
C SER A 144 7.18 16.59 -12.50
N THR A 145 6.18 15.70 -12.46
CA THR A 145 4.95 15.89 -11.67
C THR A 145 5.27 15.91 -10.17
N LEU A 146 6.10 14.96 -9.73
CA LEU A 146 6.52 14.80 -8.34
C LEU A 146 7.36 15.98 -7.86
N ALA A 147 8.34 16.44 -8.63
CA ALA A 147 9.19 17.57 -8.27
C ALA A 147 8.33 18.83 -8.02
N LYS A 148 7.33 19.08 -8.89
CA LYS A 148 6.37 20.16 -8.69
C LYS A 148 5.54 19.96 -7.43
N ALA A 149 4.98 18.77 -7.20
CA ALA A 149 4.20 18.47 -6.00
C ALA A 149 5.00 18.64 -4.70
N ILE A 150 6.28 18.25 -4.69
CA ILE A 150 7.19 18.42 -3.54
C ILE A 150 7.37 19.92 -3.23
N VAL A 151 7.68 20.74 -4.24
CA VAL A 151 7.83 22.20 -4.08
C VAL A 151 6.56 22.86 -3.56
N GLU A 152 5.40 22.40 -4.04
CA GLU A 152 4.09 22.88 -3.62
C GLU A 152 3.59 22.24 -2.30
N ARG A 153 4.38 21.36 -1.68
CA ARG A 153 4.02 20.57 -0.49
C ARG A 153 2.65 19.90 -0.59
N ARG A 154 2.35 19.34 -1.77
CA ARG A 154 1.11 18.58 -1.99
C ARG A 154 1.25 17.18 -1.43
N THR A 155 0.81 17.02 -0.18
CA THR A 155 0.85 15.75 0.55
C THR A 155 -0.54 15.28 0.96
N LEU A 156 -0.63 13.98 1.21
CA LEU A 156 -1.73 13.32 1.87
C LEU A 156 -1.17 12.63 3.12
N ARG A 157 -1.66 12.98 4.31
CA ARG A 157 -1.29 12.28 5.55
C ARG A 157 -1.98 10.92 5.55
N ILE A 158 -1.19 9.85 5.42
CA ILE A 158 -1.69 8.48 5.32
C ILE A 158 -1.41 7.67 6.59
N ASN A 159 -2.32 6.76 6.93
CA ASN A 159 -2.06 5.74 7.93
C ASN A 159 -1.28 4.58 7.28
N LEU A 160 -0.45 3.92 8.08
CA LEU A 160 0.32 2.77 7.64
C LEU A 160 -0.35 1.50 8.10
N ALA A 161 -0.91 0.75 7.17
CA ALA A 161 -1.47 -0.56 7.45
C ALA A 161 -0.37 -1.61 7.62
N THR A 162 -0.57 -2.55 8.54
CA THR A 162 0.43 -3.56 8.92
C THR A 162 -0.14 -4.97 8.86
N VAL A 163 0.74 -5.91 8.54
CA VAL A 163 0.56 -7.34 8.80
C VAL A 163 1.68 -7.76 9.74
N ASP A 164 1.31 -8.15 10.94
CA ASP A 164 2.19 -8.29 12.09
C ASP A 164 2.99 -6.99 12.26
N GLU A 165 4.30 -7.00 11.97
CA GLU A 165 5.18 -5.84 12.07
C GLU A 165 5.50 -5.19 10.71
N ARG A 166 5.04 -5.79 9.60
CA ARG A 166 5.39 -5.35 8.24
C ARG A 166 4.32 -4.40 7.69
N VAL A 167 4.74 -3.22 7.23
CA VAL A 167 3.85 -2.27 6.55
C VAL A 167 3.48 -2.76 5.15
N PHE A 168 2.22 -2.57 4.76
CA PHE A 168 1.73 -2.77 3.40
C PHE A 168 1.04 -1.52 2.87
N MET A 169 1.18 -1.28 1.57
CA MET A 169 0.75 -0.05 0.91
C MET A 169 -0.67 -0.13 0.36
N PHE A 170 -1.04 -1.28 -0.21
CA PHE A 170 -2.33 -1.40 -0.90
C PHE A 170 -3.12 -2.63 -0.48
N ALA A 171 -2.52 -3.82 -0.43
CA ALA A 171 -3.27 -5.03 -0.11
C ALA A 171 -2.47 -6.03 0.71
N ALA A 172 -3.19 -6.81 1.50
CA ALA A 172 -2.69 -8.04 2.07
C ALA A 172 -3.80 -9.09 2.09
N GLY A 173 -3.44 -10.36 2.24
CA GLY A 173 -4.43 -11.43 2.19
C GLY A 173 -3.97 -12.74 2.79
N VAL A 174 -4.93 -13.53 3.25
CA VAL A 174 -4.75 -14.87 3.82
C VAL A 174 -5.62 -15.86 3.05
N GLY A 175 -5.05 -17.03 2.75
CA GLY A 175 -5.74 -18.12 2.05
C GLY A 175 -5.57 -18.03 0.54
N VAL A 176 -6.66 -18.18 -0.23
CA VAL A 176 -6.61 -18.40 -1.70
C VAL A 176 -5.83 -17.32 -2.46
N ASP A 177 -6.00 -16.06 -2.08
CA ASP A 177 -5.30 -14.94 -2.71
C ASP A 177 -3.78 -15.06 -2.52
N ALA A 178 -3.34 -15.37 -1.32
CA ALA A 178 -1.94 -15.61 -1.02
C ALA A 178 -1.41 -16.91 -1.65
N GLU A 179 -2.23 -17.94 -1.79
CA GLU A 179 -1.86 -19.19 -2.49
C GLU A 179 -1.60 -18.93 -3.99
N VAL A 180 -2.37 -18.03 -4.61
CA VAL A 180 -2.11 -17.58 -5.99
C VAL A 180 -0.72 -16.92 -6.06
N VAL A 181 -0.43 -15.97 -5.16
CA VAL A 181 0.86 -15.28 -5.09
C VAL A 181 2.01 -16.26 -4.89
N LYS A 182 1.90 -17.16 -3.91
CA LYS A 182 2.88 -18.22 -3.58
C LYS A 182 3.23 -19.06 -4.81
N ARG A 183 2.24 -19.57 -5.54
CA ARG A 183 2.47 -20.41 -6.73
C ARG A 183 3.12 -19.65 -7.88
N ILE A 184 2.80 -18.37 -8.02
CA ILE A 184 3.39 -17.50 -9.04
C ILE A 184 4.86 -17.25 -8.74
N GLU A 185 5.17 -16.99 -7.47
CA GLU A 185 6.54 -16.78 -7.01
C GLU A 185 7.39 -18.04 -7.13
N GLN A 186 6.88 -19.21 -6.75
CA GLN A 186 7.59 -20.49 -6.91
C GLN A 186 7.91 -20.85 -8.37
N ARG A 187 7.11 -20.37 -9.32
CA ARG A 187 7.34 -20.55 -10.77
C ARG A 187 8.24 -19.48 -11.37
N ARG A 188 8.64 -18.47 -10.59
CA ARG A 188 9.36 -17.30 -11.08
C ARG A 188 10.82 -17.63 -11.33
N SER A 189 11.28 -17.33 -12.55
CA SER A 189 12.69 -17.40 -12.96
C SER A 189 13.30 -16.01 -13.23
N GLY A 190 12.88 -14.99 -12.45
CA GLY A 190 13.39 -13.62 -12.52
C GLY A 190 12.31 -12.57 -12.82
N ARG A 191 11.88 -12.42 -14.08
CA ARG A 191 10.94 -11.36 -14.49
C ARG A 191 9.56 -11.51 -13.84
N ARG A 192 8.83 -10.40 -13.71
CA ARG A 192 7.42 -10.41 -13.24
C ARG A 192 6.58 -11.31 -14.18
N PRO A 193 5.84 -12.28 -13.64
CA PRO A 193 4.91 -13.09 -14.42
C PRO A 193 3.81 -12.22 -15.04
N SER A 194 3.37 -12.57 -16.25
CA SER A 194 2.31 -11.81 -16.93
C SER A 194 1.00 -11.86 -16.13
N ASP A 195 0.13 -10.87 -16.34
CA ASP A 195 -1.20 -10.86 -15.73
C ASP A 195 -2.02 -12.11 -16.12
N PHE A 196 -1.77 -12.67 -17.32
CA PHE A 196 -2.34 -13.95 -17.75
C PHE A 196 -1.87 -15.13 -16.89
N ALA A 197 -0.60 -15.17 -16.49
CA ALA A 197 -0.11 -16.21 -15.58
C ALA A 197 -0.77 -16.15 -14.20
N HIS A 198 -1.09 -14.93 -13.73
CA HIS A 198 -1.86 -14.73 -12.50
C HIS A 198 -3.28 -15.29 -12.64
N LEU A 199 -3.98 -14.92 -13.72
CA LEU A 199 -5.32 -15.40 -14.00
C LEU A 199 -5.38 -16.93 -14.15
N ALA A 200 -4.45 -17.52 -14.93
CA ALA A 200 -4.41 -18.96 -15.13
C ALA A 200 -4.14 -19.73 -13.82
N THR A 201 -3.29 -19.18 -12.95
CA THR A 201 -3.00 -19.78 -11.64
C THR A 201 -4.23 -19.72 -10.73
N ALA A 202 -4.92 -18.58 -10.68
CA ALA A 202 -6.16 -18.43 -9.94
C ALA A 202 -7.24 -19.41 -10.44
N VAL A 203 -7.46 -19.49 -11.75
CA VAL A 203 -8.41 -20.45 -12.35
C VAL A 203 -8.04 -21.89 -11.98
N GLY A 204 -6.76 -22.24 -12.07
CA GLY A 204 -6.28 -23.58 -11.68
C GLY A 204 -6.59 -23.93 -10.23
N ILE A 205 -6.33 -23.01 -9.29
CA ILE A 205 -6.63 -23.21 -7.86
C ILE A 205 -8.14 -23.44 -7.66
N TYR A 206 -8.99 -22.55 -8.19
CA TYR A 206 -10.44 -22.69 -8.05
C TYR A 206 -11.00 -23.94 -8.74
N ALA A 207 -10.39 -24.41 -9.82
CA ALA A 207 -10.81 -25.62 -10.53
C ALA A 207 -10.41 -26.91 -9.81
N THR A 208 -9.26 -26.94 -9.11
CA THR A 208 -8.77 -28.14 -8.40
C THR A 208 -9.25 -28.21 -6.95
N SER A 209 -9.57 -27.08 -6.31
CA SER A 209 -10.16 -27.02 -4.97
C SER A 209 -11.66 -27.35 -4.98
N ARG A 210 -12.01 -28.52 -5.55
CA ARG A 210 -13.34 -28.89 -6.05
C ARG A 210 -14.52 -28.79 -5.07
N TRP A 211 -14.33 -28.58 -3.77
CA TRP A 211 -15.41 -28.56 -2.77
C TRP A 211 -15.11 -27.56 -1.66
N SER A 212 -15.25 -26.26 -1.93
CA SER A 212 -15.16 -25.13 -0.97
C SER A 212 -13.88 -25.07 -0.14
N LEU A 213 -13.09 -24.02 -0.31
CA LEU A 213 -12.31 -23.55 0.84
C LEU A 213 -13.35 -23.15 1.88
N GLY A 214 -13.54 -24.01 2.88
CA GLY A 214 -14.47 -23.81 3.97
C GLY A 214 -13.91 -22.79 4.95
N ASP A 215 -14.66 -22.51 6.00
CA ASP A 215 -14.21 -21.61 7.04
C ASP A 215 -13.10 -22.22 7.88
N SER A 216 -11.85 -22.12 7.44
CA SER A 216 -10.65 -22.60 8.16
C SER A 216 -10.01 -21.53 9.03
N MET A 217 -10.62 -20.34 9.09
CA MET A 217 -10.09 -19.19 9.80
C MET A 217 -11.16 -18.58 10.69
N THR A 218 -10.75 -18.20 11.89
CA THR A 218 -11.51 -17.33 12.79
C THR A 218 -10.96 -15.92 12.66
N VAL A 219 -11.82 -14.95 12.38
CA VAL A 219 -11.49 -13.53 12.29
C VAL A 219 -12.17 -12.80 13.44
N LYS A 220 -11.39 -11.98 14.14
CA LYS A 220 -11.87 -11.11 15.22
C LYS A 220 -11.49 -9.67 14.91
N VAL A 221 -12.47 -8.77 14.92
CA VAL A 221 -12.26 -7.33 14.68
C VAL A 221 -12.00 -6.63 16.00
N ASP A 222 -11.07 -5.68 16.02
CA ASP A 222 -10.80 -4.91 17.22
C ASP A 222 -12.02 -4.11 17.67
N GLY A 223 -12.25 -4.10 18.98
CA GLY A 223 -13.41 -3.42 19.56
C GLY A 223 -14.74 -4.11 19.30
N SER A 224 -14.74 -5.31 18.71
CA SER A 224 -15.90 -6.18 18.57
C SER A 224 -15.72 -7.46 19.40
N ASP A 225 -16.80 -7.90 20.04
CA ASP A 225 -16.89 -9.21 20.68
C ASP A 225 -17.25 -10.33 19.68
N GLU A 226 -17.55 -9.98 18.43
CA GLU A 226 -17.91 -10.94 17.40
C GLU A 226 -16.68 -11.64 16.83
N GLU A 227 -16.75 -12.96 16.76
CA GLU A 227 -15.86 -13.81 15.98
C GLU A 227 -16.61 -14.39 14.80
N LEU A 228 -16.02 -14.28 13.61
CA LEU A 228 -16.59 -14.81 12.39
C LEU A 228 -15.67 -15.87 11.77
N ARG A 229 -16.29 -16.84 11.13
CA ARG A 229 -15.61 -17.92 10.43
C ARG A 229 -15.46 -17.53 8.96
N SER A 230 -14.28 -17.74 8.38
CA SER A 230 -13.97 -17.30 7.02
C SER A 230 -13.08 -18.25 6.23
N ALA A 231 -13.31 -18.30 4.92
CA ALA A 231 -12.54 -19.08 3.95
C ALA A 231 -11.38 -18.31 3.30
N LEU A 232 -11.45 -16.98 3.29
CA LEU A 232 -10.42 -16.11 2.73
C LEU A 232 -10.50 -14.76 3.46
N VAL A 233 -9.36 -14.12 3.70
CA VAL A 233 -9.36 -12.72 4.17
C VAL A 233 -8.59 -11.89 3.16
N LEU A 234 -9.23 -10.87 2.57
CA LEU A 234 -8.50 -9.82 1.83
C LEU A 234 -8.63 -8.53 2.63
N VAL A 235 -7.50 -7.86 2.81
CA VAL A 235 -7.40 -6.57 3.48
C VAL A 235 -6.87 -5.56 2.48
N GLY A 236 -7.46 -4.36 2.46
CA GLY A 236 -7.06 -3.27 1.60
C GLY A 236 -6.79 -2.00 2.41
N ASN A 237 -5.82 -1.23 1.93
CA ASN A 237 -5.46 0.09 2.44
C ASN A 237 -5.72 1.21 1.43
N THR A 238 -6.07 0.87 0.18
CA THR A 238 -6.40 1.88 -0.84
C THR A 238 -7.34 1.33 -1.92
N THR A 239 -8.00 2.25 -2.63
CA THR A 239 -8.81 1.96 -3.82
C THR A 239 -8.68 3.12 -4.84
N PRO A 240 -8.80 2.88 -6.15
CA PRO A 240 -8.77 1.58 -6.82
C PRO A 240 -7.39 0.92 -6.79
N MET A 241 -7.33 -0.39 -6.98
CA MET A 241 -6.09 -1.12 -7.19
C MET A 241 -5.90 -1.43 -8.67
N THR A 242 -4.73 -1.14 -9.24
CA THR A 242 -4.43 -1.43 -10.65
C THR A 242 -3.46 -2.61 -10.80
N TYR A 243 -3.92 -3.83 -10.51
CA TYR A 243 -3.11 -5.05 -10.69
C TYR A 243 -2.95 -5.48 -12.15
N MET A 244 -3.98 -5.24 -12.97
CA MET A 244 -4.11 -5.75 -14.35
C MET A 244 -4.06 -4.59 -15.35
N GLY A 245 -2.87 -4.01 -15.51
CA GLY A 245 -2.67 -2.90 -16.44
C GLY A 245 -3.37 -1.61 -16.01
N LYS A 246 -4.25 -1.06 -16.84
CA LYS A 246 -4.96 0.22 -16.60
C LYS A 246 -6.36 0.06 -16.00
N ILE A 247 -6.81 -1.17 -15.77
CA ILE A 247 -8.16 -1.43 -15.29
C ILE A 247 -8.18 -1.15 -13.77
N PRO A 248 -8.97 -0.16 -13.30
CA PRO A 248 -9.16 0.06 -11.88
C PRO A 248 -10.02 -1.07 -11.30
N ILE A 249 -9.54 -1.68 -10.21
CA ILE A 249 -10.25 -2.74 -9.50
C ILE A 249 -10.65 -2.23 -8.12
N HIS A 250 -11.94 -2.23 -7.84
CA HIS A 250 -12.55 -1.70 -6.61
C HIS A 250 -13.06 -2.84 -5.73
N PHE A 251 -12.17 -3.64 -5.12
CA PHE A 251 -12.65 -4.68 -4.18
C PHE A 251 -13.30 -4.07 -2.94
N MET A 252 -12.74 -2.96 -2.46
CA MET A 252 -13.15 -2.22 -1.27
C MET A 252 -13.35 -0.74 -1.65
N PRO A 253 -14.51 -0.37 -2.20
CA PRO A 253 -14.72 0.92 -2.85
C PRO A 253 -14.74 2.11 -1.89
N LYS A 254 -14.82 1.86 -0.57
CA LYS A 254 -14.80 2.89 0.48
C LYS A 254 -13.42 3.09 1.09
N CYS A 255 -12.45 2.22 0.78
CA CYS A 255 -11.13 2.23 1.40
C CYS A 255 -10.37 3.53 1.09
N ARG A 256 -9.68 4.09 2.07
CA ARG A 256 -8.95 5.37 1.97
C ARG A 256 -7.65 5.27 2.74
N LEU A 257 -6.58 5.86 2.22
CA LEU A 257 -5.25 5.82 2.85
C LEU A 257 -5.21 6.61 4.17
N GLU A 258 -6.07 7.61 4.32
CA GLU A 258 -6.20 8.43 5.54
C GLU A 258 -7.05 7.75 6.62
N GLY A 259 -7.78 6.69 6.26
CA GLY A 259 -8.67 5.97 7.16
C GLY A 259 -8.01 4.73 7.76
N GLY A 260 -8.85 3.86 8.34
CA GLY A 260 -8.48 2.51 8.73
C GLY A 260 -8.47 1.54 7.55
N ILE A 261 -8.24 0.27 7.88
CA ILE A 261 -8.21 -0.80 6.89
C ILE A 261 -9.63 -1.28 6.55
N ASP A 262 -9.84 -1.63 5.29
CA ASP A 262 -11.04 -2.32 4.83
C ASP A 262 -10.72 -3.79 4.64
N PHE A 263 -11.68 -4.69 4.89
CA PHE A 263 -11.47 -6.10 4.59
C PHE A 263 -12.74 -6.83 4.17
N ILE A 264 -12.56 -7.96 3.48
CA ILE A 264 -13.63 -8.92 3.17
C ILE A 264 -13.26 -10.29 3.73
N ALA A 265 -14.25 -10.95 4.33
CA ALA A 265 -14.07 -12.26 4.97
C ALA A 265 -15.29 -13.17 4.70
N PRO A 266 -15.48 -13.68 3.46
CA PRO A 266 -16.59 -14.56 3.14
C PRO A 266 -16.49 -15.92 3.83
N HIS A 267 -17.64 -16.51 4.16
CA HIS A 267 -17.73 -17.88 4.69
C HIS A 267 -17.36 -18.98 3.68
N ARG A 268 -17.43 -18.66 2.38
CA ARG A 268 -17.10 -19.60 1.31
C ARG A 268 -16.48 -18.88 0.14
N ALA A 269 -15.37 -19.42 -0.35
CA ALA A 269 -14.65 -18.89 -1.50
C ALA A 269 -14.81 -19.84 -2.70
N SER A 270 -15.97 -19.84 -3.36
CA SER A 270 -16.19 -20.65 -4.57
C SER A 270 -15.69 -19.94 -5.83
N ALA A 271 -15.49 -20.68 -6.93
CA ALA A 271 -15.13 -20.11 -8.22
C ALA A 271 -16.17 -19.07 -8.70
N TRP A 272 -17.46 -19.35 -8.49
CA TRP A 272 -18.53 -18.41 -8.83
C TRP A 272 -18.48 -17.14 -7.98
N PHE A 273 -18.21 -17.28 -6.67
CA PHE A 273 -17.99 -16.13 -5.79
C PHE A 273 -16.84 -15.26 -6.32
N ALA A 274 -15.72 -15.87 -6.70
CA ALA A 274 -14.56 -15.15 -7.22
C ALA A 274 -14.88 -14.41 -8.53
N ILE A 275 -15.50 -15.08 -9.50
CA ILE A 275 -15.90 -14.49 -10.78
C ILE A 275 -16.88 -13.33 -10.57
N ARG A 276 -17.90 -13.51 -9.73
CA ARG A 276 -18.92 -12.49 -9.45
C ARG A 276 -18.30 -11.24 -8.81
N ASN A 277 -17.45 -11.42 -7.80
CA ASN A 277 -16.82 -10.28 -7.12
C ASN A 277 -15.77 -9.60 -8.01
N ALA A 278 -15.03 -10.34 -8.82
CA ALA A 278 -14.11 -9.76 -9.80
C ALA A 278 -14.85 -8.91 -10.84
N ALA A 279 -15.95 -9.40 -11.40
CA ALA A 279 -16.79 -8.66 -12.36
C ALA A 279 -17.34 -7.35 -11.75
N GLN A 280 -17.85 -7.41 -10.51
CA GLN A 280 -18.31 -6.22 -9.80
C GLN A 280 -17.18 -5.23 -9.51
N ALA A 281 -16.01 -5.72 -9.11
CA ALA A 281 -14.86 -4.87 -8.79
C ALA A 281 -14.34 -4.08 -10.00
N ILE A 282 -14.51 -4.60 -11.22
CA ILE A 282 -14.14 -3.90 -12.47
C ILE A 282 -15.32 -3.15 -13.12
N GLY A 283 -16.46 -3.03 -12.43
CA GLY A 283 -17.64 -2.31 -12.92
C GLY A 283 -18.49 -3.07 -13.94
N LEU A 284 -18.23 -4.36 -14.18
CA LEU A 284 -19.08 -5.22 -14.99
C LEU A 284 -20.21 -5.79 -14.12
N GLY A 285 -21.34 -5.07 -14.07
CA GLY A 285 -22.54 -5.43 -13.31
C GLY A 285 -23.65 -4.38 -13.48
N ARG A 286 -24.89 -4.66 -13.04
CA ARG A 286 -25.97 -3.65 -13.06
C ARG A 286 -25.46 -2.38 -12.37
N ALA A 287 -25.59 -1.22 -13.01
CA ALA A 287 -25.06 0.08 -12.55
C ALA A 287 -25.50 0.53 -11.13
N ASN A 288 -26.44 -0.19 -10.50
CA ASN A 288 -26.89 -0.01 -9.11
C ASN A 288 -26.62 -1.20 -8.18
N ALA A 289 -26.05 -2.30 -8.67
CA ALA A 289 -25.46 -3.34 -7.82
C ALA A 289 -24.10 -2.83 -7.35
N ARG A 290 -24.12 -1.75 -6.57
CA ARG A 290 -22.96 -1.31 -5.81
C ARG A 290 -22.46 -2.54 -5.05
N LEU A 291 -21.17 -2.62 -4.78
CA LEU A 291 -20.55 -3.56 -3.85
C LEU A 291 -21.05 -3.39 -2.38
N VAL A 292 -22.24 -2.81 -2.23
CA VAL A 292 -23.03 -2.50 -1.06
C VAL A 292 -24.00 -3.68 -0.90
N SER A 293 -23.85 -4.38 0.22
CA SER A 293 -24.81 -5.34 0.77
C SER A 293 -25.16 -6.55 -0.11
N ASP A 294 -24.19 -7.41 -0.41
CA ASP A 294 -24.52 -8.83 -0.47
C ASP A 294 -24.43 -9.34 0.98
N GLU A 295 -25.56 -9.66 1.62
CA GLU A 295 -25.59 -10.20 3.00
C GLU A 295 -24.68 -11.42 3.18
N LYS A 296 -24.31 -12.08 2.07
CA LYS A 296 -23.42 -13.25 2.04
C LYS A 296 -21.93 -12.91 2.01
N VAL A 297 -21.56 -11.64 1.86
CA VAL A 297 -20.16 -11.19 1.83
C VAL A 297 -19.96 -10.12 2.89
N GLN A 298 -19.43 -10.53 4.04
CA GLN A 298 -19.12 -9.61 5.12
C GLN A 298 -17.98 -8.68 4.67
N ARG A 299 -18.28 -7.39 4.67
CA ARG A 299 -17.38 -6.30 4.27
C ARG A 299 -17.29 -5.36 5.45
N TYR A 300 -16.08 -5.12 5.88
CA TYR A 300 -15.77 -4.22 6.97
C TYR A 300 -15.04 -3.02 6.39
N HIS A 301 -15.35 -1.85 6.95
CA HIS A 301 -14.84 -0.58 6.49
C HIS A 301 -14.27 0.18 7.68
N ASP A 302 -13.12 0.81 7.47
CA ASP A 302 -12.53 1.76 8.41
C ASP A 302 -12.26 1.15 9.80
N VAL A 303 -11.77 -0.10 9.83
CA VAL A 303 -11.42 -0.77 11.10
C VAL A 303 -9.97 -0.45 11.48
N ARG A 304 -9.67 -0.41 12.79
CA ARG A 304 -8.29 -0.17 13.27
C ARG A 304 -7.40 -1.41 13.19
N GLY A 305 -8.01 -2.59 13.21
CA GLY A 305 -7.30 -3.86 13.17
C GLY A 305 -8.22 -5.08 13.24
N LEU A 306 -7.66 -6.23 12.90
CA LEU A 306 -8.28 -7.54 13.05
C LEU A 306 -7.21 -8.59 13.35
N SER A 307 -7.57 -9.68 14.02
CA SER A 307 -6.73 -10.86 14.15
C SER A 307 -7.35 -12.02 13.38
N VAL A 308 -6.51 -12.81 12.73
CA VAL A 308 -6.89 -14.02 12.00
C VAL A 308 -6.16 -15.21 12.63
N THR A 309 -6.93 -16.18 13.12
CA THR A 309 -6.42 -17.46 13.60
C THR A 309 -6.84 -18.55 12.63
N CYS A 310 -5.89 -19.34 12.15
CA CYS A 310 -6.14 -20.40 11.18
C CYS A 310 -6.06 -21.77 11.85
N ASP A 311 -6.98 -22.68 11.50
CA ASP A 311 -6.99 -24.06 12.00
C ASP A 311 -5.72 -24.83 11.56
N GLU A 312 -5.20 -24.50 10.37
CA GLU A 312 -3.94 -24.99 9.80
C GLU A 312 -3.15 -23.81 9.21
N PRO A 313 -1.81 -23.89 9.08
CA PRO A 313 -1.01 -22.82 8.47
C PRO A 313 -1.54 -22.41 7.10
N GLN A 314 -1.93 -21.14 6.95
CA GLN A 314 -2.43 -20.58 5.69
C GLN A 314 -1.37 -19.66 5.07
N PRO A 315 -1.25 -19.62 3.74
CA PRO A 315 -0.36 -18.69 3.08
C PRO A 315 -0.82 -17.25 3.33
N VAL A 316 0.17 -16.36 3.48
CA VAL A 316 -0.05 -14.92 3.67
C VAL A 316 0.69 -14.15 2.58
N GLN A 317 0.04 -13.15 2.01
CA GLN A 317 0.67 -12.22 1.08
C GLN A 317 0.55 -10.77 1.54
N VAL A 318 1.58 -9.98 1.22
CA VAL A 318 1.66 -8.54 1.46
C VAL A 318 2.10 -7.86 0.16
N ASP A 319 1.30 -6.92 -0.34
CA ASP A 319 1.53 -6.17 -1.57
C ASP A 319 1.92 -7.05 -2.79
N GLY A 320 1.41 -8.27 -2.85
CA GLY A 320 1.70 -9.24 -3.91
C GLY A 320 3.01 -10.03 -3.73
N GLU A 321 3.58 -10.04 -2.53
CA GLU A 321 4.72 -10.89 -2.12
C GLU A 321 4.25 -11.94 -1.11
N PHE A 322 4.69 -13.19 -1.27
CA PHE A 322 4.38 -14.25 -0.30
C PHE A 322 5.32 -14.17 0.91
N ILE A 323 4.76 -14.10 2.12
CA ILE A 323 5.54 -13.88 3.35
C ILE A 323 5.54 -15.10 4.30
N GLY A 324 5.22 -16.27 3.77
CA GLY A 324 5.16 -17.53 4.52
C GLY A 324 3.75 -17.98 4.88
N ASP A 325 3.67 -19.21 5.39
CA ASP A 325 2.44 -19.79 5.92
C ASP A 325 2.37 -19.48 7.43
N ARG A 326 1.21 -19.04 7.93
CA ARG A 326 1.01 -18.61 9.33
C ARG A 326 -0.29 -19.18 9.90
N THR A 327 -0.33 -19.35 11.22
CA THR A 327 -1.54 -19.74 11.96
C THR A 327 -2.15 -18.60 12.74
N HIS A 328 -1.38 -17.55 13.02
CA HIS A 328 -1.82 -16.34 13.69
C HIS A 328 -1.30 -15.15 12.88
N ILE A 329 -2.20 -14.25 12.51
CA ILE A 329 -1.91 -13.07 11.72
C ILE A 329 -2.61 -11.88 12.36
N ARG A 330 -1.87 -10.80 12.56
CA ARG A 330 -2.42 -9.55 13.05
C ARG A 330 -2.44 -8.52 11.93
N PHE A 331 -3.60 -7.93 11.64
CA PHE A 331 -3.69 -6.75 10.80
C PHE A 331 -3.99 -5.54 11.68
N GLY A 332 -3.39 -4.40 11.36
CA GLY A 332 -3.62 -3.17 12.12
C GLY A 332 -3.10 -1.93 11.43
N LEU A 333 -3.15 -0.82 12.15
CA LEU A 333 -2.54 0.44 11.78
C LEU A 333 -1.35 0.73 12.69
N LEU A 334 -0.25 1.18 12.12
CA LEU A 334 0.84 1.77 12.89
C LEU A 334 0.45 3.20 13.28
N GLU A 335 0.62 3.57 14.55
CA GLU A 335 0.39 4.92 15.06
C GLU A 335 1.53 5.88 14.69
N ALA A 336 1.89 5.89 13.40
CA ALA A 336 2.95 6.71 12.85
C ALA A 336 2.59 7.10 11.39
N PRO A 337 1.65 8.03 11.21
CA PRO A 337 1.22 8.44 9.89
C PRO A 337 2.36 9.08 9.09
N VAL A 338 2.29 9.00 7.77
CA VAL A 338 3.33 9.51 6.86
C VAL A 338 2.71 10.50 5.89
N ASP A 339 3.39 11.60 5.62
CA ASP A 339 3.02 12.51 4.54
C ASP A 339 3.45 11.93 3.20
N LEU A 340 2.49 11.42 2.43
CA LEU A 340 2.70 10.90 1.09
C LEU A 340 2.53 12.02 0.06
N VAL A 341 3.54 12.25 -0.77
CA VAL A 341 3.46 13.25 -1.85
C VAL A 341 2.51 12.76 -2.95
N VAL A 342 1.57 13.63 -3.37
CA VAL A 342 0.52 13.34 -4.35
C VAL A 342 0.58 14.31 -5.55
N PRO A 343 0.17 13.87 -6.76
CA PRO A 343 0.46 14.58 -8.02
C PRO A 343 -0.30 15.87 -8.21
#